data_AF-A0A6I1K941-F1
#
_entry.id   AF-A0A6I1K941-F1
#
_cell.length_a   1.000
_cell.length_b   1.000
_cell.length_c   1.000
_cell.angle_alpha   90.00
_cell.angle_beta   90.00
_cell.angle_gamma   90.00
#
_symmetry.space_group_name_H-M   'P 1'
#
loop_
_entity.id
_entity.type
_entity.pdbx_description
1 polymer ?
#
loop_
_entity_poly.entity_id
_entity_poly.type
_entity_poly.pdbx_seq_one_letter_code
_entity_poly.pdbx_strand_id
1 'polypeptide(L)'
;EYENDDLTPYVRTNKAMFKWISHTYTHPYLDDISYADALTEITKNNQTATGLGLPNYSRANMVTPNITGLNNPQFIQAAYDAGIRYFVTDTSIPAHRPTTPNTGIPNWVDARILMIPRHANNLFYNVSTPEEWASEYNSIYAAYWGRDLSYAEILDNQAELLLGFLLKGDVSPLMFHQPNLRDYDGRGHTLLCDLLTAVANKYEQLYNFPALSPTMNNLAVTLQRRMNYNASGVVATRNANNTVTLTVTKGARIPVTGLVNGGVVSYTGAAPVISSETYAGQRITYVTLAAGASVTLKKL
;
A
#
# COMPACT_ATOMS: atom_id res chain seq x y z
N GLU A 1 -15.36 -0.33 28.60
CA GLU A 1 -14.85 -1.54 27.92
C GLU A 1 -16.05 -2.40 27.57
N TYR A 2 -16.02 -3.14 26.46
CA TYR A 2 -17.08 -4.09 26.13
C TYR A 2 -17.05 -5.22 27.17
N GLU A 3 -18.19 -5.54 27.79
CA GLU A 3 -18.23 -6.48 28.92
C GLU A 3 -17.84 -7.93 28.58
N ASN A 4 -17.59 -8.26 27.31
CA ASN A 4 -17.19 -9.60 26.83
C ASN A 4 -16.16 -9.54 25.68
N ASP A 5 -15.16 -8.65 25.76
CA ASP A 5 -14.11 -8.56 24.75
C ASP A 5 -13.11 -9.73 24.86
N ASP A 6 -13.33 -10.78 24.06
CA ASP A 6 -12.42 -11.92 23.89
C ASP A 6 -11.35 -11.68 22.80
N LEU A 7 -11.58 -10.71 21.91
CA LEU A 7 -10.69 -10.36 20.82
C LEU A 7 -9.41 -9.68 21.33
N THR A 8 -9.50 -8.73 22.26
CA THR A 8 -8.33 -8.03 22.81
C THR A 8 -7.34 -9.01 23.46
N PRO A 9 -7.74 -9.94 24.34
CA PRO A 9 -6.87 -11.01 24.85
C PRO A 9 -6.24 -11.85 23.73
N TYR A 10 -7.02 -12.24 22.71
CA TYR A 10 -6.50 -13.00 21.57
C TYR A 10 -5.43 -12.20 20.80
N VAL A 11 -5.69 -10.91 20.54
CA VAL A 11 -4.75 -9.99 19.89
C VAL A 11 -3.47 -9.87 20.71
N ARG A 12 -3.54 -9.67 22.02
CA ARG A 12 -2.33 -9.57 22.88
C ARG A 12 -1.43 -10.79 22.74
N THR A 13 -2.03 -11.97 22.60
CA THR A 13 -1.34 -13.25 22.46
C THR A 13 -0.75 -13.43 21.06
N ASN A 14 -1.52 -13.09 20.02
CA ASN A 14 -1.21 -13.41 18.62
C ASN A 14 -0.68 -12.21 17.80
N LYS A 15 -0.38 -11.09 18.44
CA LYS A 15 -0.01 -9.81 17.79
C LYS A 15 1.14 -9.89 16.79
N ALA A 16 2.04 -10.87 16.91
CA ALA A 16 3.14 -11.06 15.98
C ALA A 16 2.71 -11.61 14.61
N MET A 17 1.50 -12.18 14.50
CA MET A 17 0.95 -12.72 13.25
C MET A 17 0.44 -11.63 12.31
N PHE A 18 0.26 -10.40 12.80
CA PHE A 18 -0.41 -9.32 12.09
C PHE A 18 0.47 -8.07 11.96
N LYS A 19 0.11 -7.22 11.00
CA LYS A 19 0.66 -5.87 10.85
C LYS A 19 -0.35 -4.86 11.34
N TRP A 20 0.10 -3.94 12.18
CA TRP A 20 -0.77 -3.01 12.89
C TRP A 20 -0.67 -1.60 12.32
N ILE A 21 -1.82 -0.96 12.10
CA ILE A 21 -1.95 0.40 11.55
C ILE A 21 -3.09 1.12 12.29
N SER A 22 -3.00 2.44 12.46
CA SER A 22 -4.05 3.25 13.09
C SER A 22 -5.29 3.38 12.20
N HIS A 23 -6.48 3.40 12.80
CA HIS A 23 -7.73 3.72 12.13
C HIS A 23 -8.65 4.62 12.96
N THR A 24 -8.08 5.64 13.63
CA THR A 24 -8.72 6.45 14.71
C THR A 24 -9.15 5.62 15.92
N TYR A 25 -9.65 6.29 16.97
CA TYR A 25 -10.05 5.64 18.22
C TYR A 25 -11.54 5.29 18.23
N THR A 26 -12.41 6.21 17.78
CA THR A 26 -13.87 6.05 17.76
C THR A 26 -14.47 6.04 16.36
N HIS A 27 -13.64 6.14 15.30
CA HIS A 27 -14.07 6.16 13.91
C HIS A 27 -15.04 7.33 13.56
N PRO A 28 -14.77 8.59 13.96
CA PRO A 28 -15.59 9.72 13.56
C PRO A 28 -15.32 10.13 12.11
N TYR A 29 -16.30 10.72 11.43
CA TYR A 29 -16.04 11.44 10.18
C TYR A 29 -15.10 12.63 10.45
N LEU A 30 -14.12 12.82 9.57
CA LEU A 30 -13.03 13.80 9.77
C LEU A 30 -13.16 15.04 8.88
N ASP A 31 -14.18 15.14 8.04
CA ASP A 31 -14.33 16.27 7.12
C ASP A 31 -14.57 17.60 7.86
N ASP A 32 -15.30 17.55 8.98
CA ASP A 32 -15.64 18.72 9.81
C ASP A 32 -15.11 18.64 11.25
N ILE A 33 -14.23 17.68 11.55
CA ILE A 33 -13.69 17.51 12.90
C ILE A 33 -12.80 18.68 13.31
N SER A 34 -12.88 19.07 14.58
CA SER A 34 -11.98 20.08 15.15
C SER A 34 -10.55 19.56 15.27
N TYR A 35 -9.56 20.46 15.31
CA TYR A 35 -8.17 20.09 15.58
C TYR A 35 -8.03 19.29 16.89
N ALA A 36 -8.70 19.75 17.96
CA ALA A 36 -8.57 19.14 19.29
C ALA A 36 -9.17 17.73 19.35
N ASP A 37 -10.31 17.52 18.69
CA ASP A 37 -10.96 16.20 18.62
C ASP A 37 -10.15 15.25 17.71
N ALA A 38 -9.66 15.73 16.57
CA ALA A 38 -8.77 14.96 15.71
C ALA A 38 -7.49 14.52 16.44
N LEU A 39 -6.85 15.44 17.16
CA LEU A 39 -5.67 15.13 17.96
C LEU A 39 -5.99 14.08 19.02
N THR A 40 -7.15 14.18 19.66
CA THR A 40 -7.62 13.21 20.66
C THR A 40 -7.82 11.82 20.04
N GLU A 41 -8.47 11.73 18.89
CA GLU A 41 -8.69 10.48 18.16
C GLU A 41 -7.38 9.78 17.79
N ILE A 42 -6.41 10.54 17.27
CA ILE A 42 -5.13 10.00 16.85
C ILE A 42 -4.29 9.58 18.06
N THR A 43 -4.21 10.42 19.08
CA THR A 43 -3.35 10.17 20.26
C THR A 43 -3.90 9.04 21.13
N LYS A 44 -5.22 8.98 21.36
CA LYS A 44 -5.84 7.86 22.10
C LYS A 44 -5.60 6.53 21.39
N ASN A 45 -5.78 6.46 20.07
CA ASN A 45 -5.53 5.20 19.36
C ASN A 45 -4.04 4.78 19.41
N ASN A 46 -3.13 5.76 19.27
CA ASN A 46 -1.69 5.52 19.43
C ASN A 46 -1.32 5.03 20.84
N GLN A 47 -1.97 5.56 21.88
CA GLN A 47 -1.77 5.12 23.27
C GLN A 47 -2.30 3.70 23.47
N THR A 48 -3.48 3.37 22.95
CA THR A 48 -4.04 2.01 22.98
C THR A 48 -3.10 1.00 22.31
N ALA A 49 -2.62 1.30 21.10
CA ALA A 49 -1.66 0.45 20.40
C ALA A 49 -0.36 0.24 21.19
N THR A 50 0.11 1.29 21.88
CA THR A 50 1.29 1.23 22.76
C THR A 50 1.01 0.34 23.98
N GLY A 51 -0.15 0.50 24.64
CA GLY A 51 -0.56 -0.30 25.80
C GLY A 51 -0.84 -1.78 25.49
N LEU A 52 -1.20 -2.09 24.25
CA LEU A 52 -1.28 -3.46 23.74
C LEU A 52 0.10 -4.05 23.37
N GLY A 53 1.12 -3.19 23.23
CA GLY A 53 2.47 -3.57 22.82
C GLY A 53 2.49 -4.19 21.42
N LEU A 54 1.76 -3.60 20.47
CA LEU A 54 1.63 -4.09 19.10
C LEU A 54 2.98 -3.98 18.37
N PRO A 55 3.56 -5.08 17.87
CA PRO A 55 4.88 -5.07 17.25
C PRO A 55 4.86 -4.30 15.93
N ASN A 56 5.96 -3.58 15.65
CA ASN A 56 6.15 -2.84 14.40
C ASN A 56 5.04 -1.81 14.07
N TYR A 57 4.20 -1.45 15.04
CA TYR A 57 3.23 -0.36 14.91
C TYR A 57 3.97 0.97 14.72
N SER A 58 3.62 1.70 13.68
CA SER A 58 4.22 3.00 13.38
C SER A 58 3.19 4.11 13.47
N ARG A 59 3.45 5.05 14.38
CA ARG A 59 2.64 6.27 14.57
C ARG A 59 2.63 7.20 13.35
N ALA A 60 3.45 6.93 12.34
CA ALA A 60 3.45 7.68 11.09
C ALA A 60 2.32 7.29 10.13
N ASN A 61 1.63 6.16 10.37
CA ASN A 61 0.69 5.56 9.43
C ASN A 61 -0.73 5.55 9.99
N MET A 62 -1.69 5.95 9.16
CA MET A 62 -3.10 5.90 9.51
C MET A 62 -3.98 5.72 8.27
N VAL A 63 -4.98 4.86 8.40
CA VAL A 63 -6.12 4.82 7.48
C VAL A 63 -7.18 5.76 8.07
N THR A 64 -7.69 6.72 7.30
CA THR A 64 -8.76 7.60 7.80
C THR A 64 -10.12 6.88 7.74
N PRO A 65 -10.99 7.04 8.75
CA PRO A 65 -12.35 6.52 8.75
C PRO A 65 -13.10 7.00 7.51
N ASN A 66 -13.62 6.06 6.73
CA ASN A 66 -14.31 6.29 5.47
C ASN A 66 -13.56 7.18 4.46
N ILE A 67 -12.22 7.23 4.52
CA ILE A 67 -11.38 8.08 3.64
C ILE A 67 -11.69 9.59 3.82
N THR A 68 -12.18 9.99 4.99
CA THR A 68 -12.56 11.38 5.28
C THR A 68 -11.41 12.21 5.83
N GLY A 69 -11.58 13.53 5.87
CA GLY A 69 -10.65 14.50 6.45
C GLY A 69 -9.48 14.88 5.54
N LEU A 70 -9.32 14.25 4.39
CA LEU A 70 -8.14 14.45 3.52
C LEU A 70 -7.98 15.91 3.02
N ASN A 71 -9.04 16.72 3.08
CA ASN A 71 -9.04 18.15 2.73
C ASN A 71 -9.30 19.08 3.93
N ASN A 72 -9.49 18.55 5.15
CA ASN A 72 -9.78 19.36 6.33
C ASN A 72 -8.46 19.90 6.93
N PRO A 73 -8.19 21.22 6.90
CA PRO A 73 -6.94 21.76 7.39
C PRO A 73 -6.73 21.58 8.89
N GLN A 74 -7.79 21.55 9.70
CA GLN A 74 -7.68 21.31 11.14
C GLN A 74 -7.24 19.87 11.42
N PHE A 75 -7.85 18.90 10.73
CA PHE A 75 -7.45 17.50 10.83
C PHE A 75 -6.03 17.26 10.32
N ILE A 76 -5.67 17.80 9.16
CA ILE A 76 -4.34 17.61 8.56
C ILE A 76 -3.24 18.16 9.48
N GLN A 77 -3.46 19.35 10.07
CA GLN A 77 -2.54 19.91 11.06
C GLN A 77 -2.43 19.03 12.30
N ALA A 78 -3.55 18.59 12.89
CA ALA A 78 -3.56 17.70 14.05
C ALA A 78 -2.83 16.38 13.78
N ALA A 79 -3.02 15.80 12.61
CA ALA A 79 -2.35 14.57 12.20
C ALA A 79 -0.84 14.76 12.07
N TYR A 80 -0.40 15.83 11.42
CA TYR A 80 1.03 16.13 11.30
C TYR A 80 1.70 16.30 12.67
N ASP A 81 1.07 17.06 13.57
CA ASP A 81 1.56 17.33 14.92
C ASP A 81 1.57 16.05 15.79
N ALA A 82 0.62 15.14 15.58
CA ALA A 82 0.59 13.83 16.20
C ALA A 82 1.62 12.83 15.64
N GLY A 83 2.37 13.22 14.60
CA GLY A 83 3.44 12.42 14.00
C GLY A 83 3.03 11.61 12.76
N ILE A 84 1.80 11.77 12.27
CA ILE A 84 1.33 11.11 11.04
C ILE A 84 2.06 11.68 9.83
N ARG A 85 2.48 10.80 8.93
CA ARG A 85 3.14 11.15 7.66
C ARG A 85 2.48 10.47 6.46
N TYR A 86 1.69 9.43 6.70
CA TYR A 86 1.11 8.60 5.65
C TYR A 86 -0.38 8.34 5.88
N PHE A 87 -1.18 8.68 4.88
CA PHE A 87 -2.59 8.30 4.74
C PHE A 87 -2.79 7.34 3.57
N VAL A 88 -4.03 6.90 3.37
CA VAL A 88 -4.47 6.25 2.13
C VAL A 88 -5.52 7.11 1.41
N THR A 89 -5.63 6.99 0.09
CA THR A 89 -6.77 7.51 -0.69
C THR A 89 -7.63 6.35 -1.22
N ASP A 90 -8.70 6.67 -1.95
CA ASP A 90 -9.53 5.68 -2.65
C ASP A 90 -9.48 5.90 -4.16
N THR A 91 -8.85 4.99 -4.89
CA THR A 91 -8.69 5.09 -6.36
C THR A 91 -9.98 4.89 -7.14
N SER A 92 -11.10 4.52 -6.50
CA SER A 92 -12.42 4.58 -7.14
C SER A 92 -12.76 6.01 -7.57
N ILE A 93 -12.30 7.01 -6.79
CA ILE A 93 -12.45 8.44 -7.07
C ILE A 93 -11.32 8.90 -8.01
N PRO A 94 -11.61 9.44 -9.21
CA PRO A 94 -10.58 9.83 -10.17
C PRO A 94 -9.53 10.80 -9.62
N ALA A 95 -9.94 11.78 -8.80
CA ALA A 95 -9.04 12.77 -8.19
C ALA A 95 -8.07 12.18 -7.15
N HIS A 96 -8.35 10.96 -6.67
CA HIS A 96 -7.55 10.25 -5.67
C HIS A 96 -6.53 9.28 -6.31
N ARG A 97 -6.45 9.25 -7.64
CA ARG A 97 -5.49 8.42 -8.38
C ARG A 97 -4.16 9.15 -8.54
N PRO A 98 -3.03 8.44 -8.48
CA PRO A 98 -1.73 9.05 -8.72
C PRO A 98 -1.59 9.43 -10.19
N THR A 99 -0.85 10.49 -10.47
CA THR A 99 -0.60 10.97 -11.85
C THR A 99 0.26 10.00 -12.66
N THR A 100 1.08 9.17 -11.99
CA THR A 100 1.90 8.15 -12.62
C THR A 100 1.85 6.84 -11.82
N PRO A 101 2.02 5.67 -12.47
CA PRO A 101 1.96 4.38 -11.78
C PRO A 101 2.94 4.29 -10.60
N ASN A 102 2.49 3.64 -9.52
CA ASN A 102 3.30 3.34 -8.33
C ASN A 102 3.92 4.58 -7.67
N THR A 103 3.20 5.71 -7.66
CA THR A 103 3.56 6.91 -6.90
C THR A 103 2.50 7.23 -5.84
N GLY A 104 2.90 7.99 -4.82
CA GLY A 104 1.97 8.56 -3.85
C GLY A 104 1.45 9.91 -4.30
N ILE A 105 0.52 10.47 -3.53
CA ILE A 105 -0.08 11.78 -3.77
C ILE A 105 0.26 12.66 -2.56
N PRO A 106 1.03 13.76 -2.72
CA PRO A 106 1.16 14.74 -1.64
C PRO A 106 -0.22 15.23 -1.22
N ASN A 107 -0.49 15.30 0.09
CA ASN A 107 -1.78 15.76 0.58
C ASN A 107 -2.06 17.20 0.08
N TRP A 108 -3.32 17.48 -0.21
CA TRP A 108 -3.76 18.72 -0.85
C TRP A 108 -3.67 19.95 0.06
N VAL A 109 -3.65 19.75 1.38
CA VAL A 109 -3.49 20.82 2.37
C VAL A 109 -2.03 20.95 2.82
N ASP A 110 -1.38 19.83 3.16
CA ASP A 110 0.02 19.79 3.59
C ASP A 110 0.81 18.68 2.89
N ALA A 111 1.59 19.08 1.88
CA ALA A 111 2.40 18.17 1.07
C ALA A 111 3.48 17.40 1.85
N ARG A 112 3.73 17.72 3.13
CA ARG A 112 4.62 16.91 4.00
C ARG A 112 3.99 15.57 4.40
N ILE A 113 2.68 15.42 4.23
CA ILE A 113 1.97 14.14 4.35
C ILE A 113 1.81 13.54 2.96
N LEU A 114 2.14 12.25 2.82
CA LEU A 114 1.93 11.50 1.59
C LEU A 114 0.70 10.60 1.73
N MET A 115 -0.18 10.65 0.74
CA MET A 115 -1.33 9.75 0.63
C MET A 115 -0.99 8.60 -0.33
N ILE A 116 -1.23 7.37 0.14
CA ILE A 116 -0.98 6.12 -0.58
C ILE A 116 -2.26 5.75 -1.34
N PRO A 117 -2.25 5.72 -2.68
CA PRO A 117 -3.42 5.26 -3.44
C PRO A 117 -3.80 3.84 -3.06
N ARG A 118 -5.05 3.59 -2.69
CA ARG A 118 -5.58 2.26 -2.32
C ARG A 118 -6.79 1.93 -3.18
N HIS A 119 -6.85 0.70 -3.68
CA HIS A 119 -7.96 0.22 -4.50
C HIS A 119 -9.13 -0.23 -3.64
N ALA A 120 -10.30 0.34 -3.92
CA ALA A 120 -11.57 -0.29 -3.58
C ALA A 120 -11.78 -1.55 -4.46
N ASN A 121 -12.61 -2.46 -3.96
CA ASN A 121 -13.06 -3.64 -4.68
C ASN A 121 -14.50 -3.95 -4.24
N ASN A 122 -15.15 -4.89 -4.91
CA ASN A 122 -16.57 -5.14 -4.65
C ASN A 122 -16.82 -6.18 -3.55
N LEU A 123 -15.81 -6.60 -2.76
CA LEU A 123 -16.05 -7.23 -1.46
C LEU A 123 -16.35 -6.11 -0.45
N PHE A 124 -17.64 -5.80 -0.32
CA PHE A 124 -18.10 -4.60 0.38
C PHE A 124 -17.78 -4.60 1.87
N TYR A 125 -17.74 -3.41 2.46
CA TYR A 125 -17.28 -3.21 3.84
C TYR A 125 -18.19 -3.79 4.92
N ASN A 126 -19.45 -4.04 4.57
CA ASN A 126 -20.58 -4.36 5.44
C ASN A 126 -21.14 -5.77 5.22
N VAL A 127 -20.49 -6.60 4.41
CA VAL A 127 -20.95 -7.98 4.13
C VAL A 127 -20.06 -9.02 4.82
N SER A 128 -20.71 -10.06 5.34
CA SER A 128 -20.10 -11.09 6.18
C SER A 128 -20.43 -12.53 5.76
N THR A 129 -21.41 -12.74 4.88
CA THR A 129 -21.73 -14.07 4.31
C THR A 129 -21.81 -14.03 2.78
N PRO A 130 -21.72 -15.20 2.11
CA PRO A 130 -21.88 -15.29 0.65
C PRO A 130 -23.20 -14.70 0.13
N GLU A 131 -24.30 -14.90 0.86
CA GLU A 131 -25.62 -14.39 0.50
C GLU A 131 -25.70 -12.87 0.63
N GLU A 132 -25.14 -12.29 1.70
CA GLU A 132 -25.07 -10.84 1.89
C GLU A 132 -24.27 -10.19 0.76
N TRP A 133 -23.11 -10.77 0.41
CA TRP A 133 -22.28 -10.25 -0.67
C TRP A 133 -22.97 -10.36 -2.04
N ALA A 134 -23.56 -11.53 -2.35
CA ALA A 134 -24.29 -11.71 -3.60
C ALA A 134 -25.49 -10.77 -3.73
N SER A 135 -26.24 -10.58 -2.64
CA SER A 135 -27.39 -9.67 -2.62
C SER A 135 -26.97 -8.22 -2.91
N GLU A 136 -25.98 -7.69 -2.19
CA GLU A 136 -25.53 -6.32 -2.39
C GLU A 136 -24.89 -6.13 -3.78
N TYR A 137 -24.05 -7.07 -4.21
CA TYR A 137 -23.42 -7.01 -5.53
C TYR A 137 -24.47 -6.97 -6.64
N ASN A 138 -25.47 -7.85 -6.61
CA ASN A 138 -26.50 -7.89 -7.63
C ASN A 138 -27.42 -6.67 -7.57
N SER A 139 -27.68 -6.10 -6.38
CA SER A 139 -28.42 -4.85 -6.27
C SER A 139 -27.76 -3.69 -7.03
N ILE A 140 -26.43 -3.70 -7.17
CA ILE A 140 -25.64 -2.68 -7.86
C ILE A 140 -25.38 -3.07 -9.33
N TYR A 141 -25.04 -4.33 -9.59
CA TYR A 141 -24.45 -4.78 -10.86
C TYR A 141 -25.33 -5.72 -11.70
N ALA A 142 -26.50 -6.18 -11.23
CA ALA A 142 -27.34 -7.09 -12.03
C ALA A 142 -27.72 -6.49 -13.39
N ALA A 143 -27.98 -5.18 -13.44
CA ALA A 143 -28.26 -4.49 -14.70
C ALA A 143 -27.05 -4.48 -15.66
N TYR A 144 -25.82 -4.40 -15.14
CA TYR A 144 -24.61 -4.48 -15.95
C TYR A 144 -24.41 -5.89 -16.54
N TRP A 145 -24.70 -6.93 -15.76
CA TRP A 145 -24.59 -8.33 -16.18
C TRP A 145 -25.81 -8.85 -16.97
N GLY A 146 -26.92 -8.11 -16.95
CA GLY A 146 -28.21 -8.53 -17.50
C GLY A 146 -28.92 -9.63 -16.69
N ARG A 147 -28.38 -10.00 -15.53
CA ARG A 147 -28.89 -11.00 -14.59
C ARG A 147 -28.16 -10.91 -13.25
N ASP A 148 -28.70 -11.61 -12.26
CA ASP A 148 -27.97 -11.87 -11.02
C ASP A 148 -26.83 -12.87 -11.26
N LEU A 149 -25.71 -12.61 -10.61
CA LEU A 149 -24.59 -13.54 -10.50
C LEU A 149 -24.68 -14.34 -9.21
N SER A 150 -24.26 -15.60 -9.26
CA SER A 150 -24.03 -16.42 -8.08
C SER A 150 -22.79 -15.96 -7.31
N TYR A 151 -22.67 -16.38 -6.04
CA TYR A 151 -21.47 -16.14 -5.23
C TYR A 151 -20.17 -16.55 -5.94
N ALA A 152 -20.16 -17.72 -6.57
CA ALA A 152 -18.98 -18.24 -7.27
C ALA A 152 -18.58 -17.37 -8.47
N GLU A 153 -19.56 -16.85 -9.23
CA GLU A 153 -19.31 -15.95 -10.36
C GLU A 153 -18.79 -14.58 -9.89
N ILE A 154 -19.33 -14.07 -8.79
CA ILE A 154 -18.86 -12.82 -8.17
C ILE A 154 -17.42 -13.01 -7.68
N LEU A 155 -17.16 -14.09 -6.95
CA LEU A 155 -15.84 -14.44 -6.44
C LEU A 155 -14.80 -14.51 -7.58
N ASP A 156 -15.12 -15.23 -8.65
CA ASP A 156 -14.24 -15.38 -9.81
C ASP A 156 -13.98 -14.03 -10.49
N ASN A 157 -15.02 -13.23 -10.72
CA ASN A 157 -14.90 -11.90 -11.32
C ASN A 157 -14.05 -10.95 -10.47
N GLN A 158 -14.23 -10.95 -9.15
CA GLN A 158 -13.43 -10.11 -8.25
C GLN A 158 -11.99 -10.61 -8.15
N ALA A 159 -11.76 -11.92 -8.19
CA ALA A 159 -10.42 -12.47 -8.24
C ALA A 159 -9.67 -12.04 -9.52
N GLU A 160 -10.35 -11.99 -10.67
CA GLU A 160 -9.78 -11.50 -11.93
C GLU A 160 -9.41 -10.01 -11.88
N LEU A 161 -10.27 -9.17 -11.29
CA LEU A 161 -9.98 -7.75 -11.08
C LEU A 161 -8.69 -7.57 -10.26
N LEU A 162 -8.59 -8.27 -9.12
CA LEU A 162 -7.43 -8.17 -8.22
C LEU A 162 -6.17 -8.75 -8.85
N LEU A 163 -6.29 -9.86 -9.58
CA LEU A 163 -5.18 -10.44 -10.35
C LEU A 163 -4.63 -9.42 -11.35
N GLY A 164 -5.50 -8.69 -12.06
CA GLY A 164 -5.10 -7.65 -13.00
C GLY A 164 -4.18 -6.58 -12.38
N PHE A 165 -4.38 -6.24 -11.11
CA PHE A 165 -3.47 -5.34 -10.38
C PHE A 165 -2.08 -5.95 -10.14
N LEU A 166 -2.03 -7.23 -9.76
CA LEU A 166 -0.77 -7.94 -9.59
C LEU A 166 0.01 -8.05 -10.91
N LEU A 167 -0.66 -8.46 -12.00
CA LEU A 167 -0.01 -8.68 -13.30
C LEU A 167 0.59 -7.41 -13.90
N LYS A 168 0.01 -6.24 -13.63
CA LYS A 168 0.56 -4.95 -14.09
C LYS A 168 1.62 -4.36 -13.16
N GLY A 169 1.99 -5.07 -12.08
CA GLY A 169 2.97 -4.62 -11.09
C GLY A 169 2.49 -3.41 -10.27
N ASP A 170 1.18 -3.32 -10.02
CA ASP A 170 0.59 -2.28 -9.17
C ASP A 170 0.91 -2.57 -7.71
N VAL A 171 1.53 -1.61 -7.03
CA VAL A 171 1.90 -1.76 -5.61
C VAL A 171 0.86 -1.17 -4.65
N SER A 172 -0.21 -0.60 -5.18
CA SER A 172 -1.29 -0.02 -4.37
C SER A 172 -1.95 -1.10 -3.51
N PRO A 173 -2.24 -0.84 -2.22
CA PRO A 173 -2.92 -1.82 -1.38
C PRO A 173 -4.39 -1.95 -1.77
N LEU A 174 -5.05 -2.97 -1.22
CA LEU A 174 -6.48 -3.23 -1.36
C LEU A 174 -7.21 -2.85 -0.07
N MET A 175 -8.45 -2.38 -0.20
CA MET A 175 -9.34 -2.09 0.93
C MET A 175 -10.19 -3.31 1.29
N PHE A 176 -10.24 -3.67 2.57
CA PHE A 176 -11.12 -4.69 3.14
C PHE A 176 -11.55 -4.27 4.55
N HIS A 177 -12.55 -4.93 5.13
CA HIS A 177 -13.11 -4.57 6.43
C HIS A 177 -13.35 -5.80 7.32
N GLN A 178 -13.52 -5.56 8.61
CA GLN A 178 -13.64 -6.62 9.62
C GLN A 178 -14.77 -7.65 9.34
N PRO A 179 -15.95 -7.30 8.78
CA PRO A 179 -17.01 -8.30 8.54
C PRO A 179 -16.59 -9.37 7.53
N ASN A 180 -15.68 -9.03 6.61
CA ASN A 180 -15.22 -9.95 5.58
C ASN A 180 -14.41 -11.14 6.15
N LEU A 181 -14.01 -11.08 7.43
CA LEU A 181 -13.31 -12.13 8.16
C LEU A 181 -14.24 -13.00 9.02
N ARG A 182 -15.56 -12.78 8.99
CA ARG A 182 -16.50 -13.65 9.70
C ARG A 182 -16.37 -15.09 9.20
N ASP A 183 -16.24 -16.02 10.14
CA ASP A 183 -16.43 -17.45 9.88
C ASP A 183 -17.91 -17.68 9.57
N TYR A 184 -18.26 -17.70 8.29
CA TYR A 184 -19.65 -17.66 7.86
C TYR A 184 -20.37 -19.01 7.96
N ASP A 185 -19.63 -20.11 8.11
CA ASP A 185 -20.20 -21.47 8.20
C ASP A 185 -19.73 -22.28 9.42
N GLY A 186 -18.90 -21.70 10.29
CA GLY A 186 -18.36 -22.37 11.48
C GLY A 186 -17.26 -23.38 11.16
N ARG A 187 -16.72 -23.37 9.94
CA ARG A 187 -15.65 -24.26 9.47
C ARG A 187 -14.36 -23.50 9.16
N GLY A 188 -14.31 -22.21 9.47
CA GLY A 188 -13.17 -21.33 9.24
C GLY A 188 -13.14 -20.67 7.86
N HIS A 189 -14.23 -20.74 7.09
CA HIS A 189 -14.31 -20.06 5.80
C HIS A 189 -14.71 -18.60 5.98
N THR A 190 -14.04 -17.70 5.26
CA THR A 190 -14.32 -16.26 5.29
C THR A 190 -14.32 -15.71 3.87
N LEU A 191 -15.13 -14.67 3.62
CA LEU A 191 -15.21 -14.05 2.29
C LEU A 191 -13.84 -13.54 1.81
N LEU A 192 -13.05 -12.96 2.72
CA LEU A 192 -11.73 -12.46 2.39
C LEU A 192 -10.76 -13.62 2.04
N CYS A 193 -10.77 -14.71 2.81
CA CYS A 193 -9.92 -15.86 2.52
C CYS A 193 -10.31 -16.53 1.20
N ASP A 194 -11.61 -16.66 0.91
CA ASP A 194 -12.09 -17.22 -0.35
C ASP A 194 -11.56 -16.39 -1.53
N LEU A 195 -11.70 -15.06 -1.45
CA LEU A 195 -11.25 -14.14 -2.50
C LEU A 195 -9.73 -14.17 -2.69
N LEU A 196 -8.95 -14.05 -1.62
CA LEU A 196 -7.48 -14.07 -1.72
C LEU A 196 -6.95 -15.44 -2.18
N THR A 197 -7.63 -16.54 -1.83
CA THR A 197 -7.30 -17.89 -2.32
C THR A 197 -7.58 -18.00 -3.81
N ALA A 198 -8.73 -17.50 -4.31
CA ALA A 198 -9.02 -17.48 -5.74
C ALA A 198 -7.98 -16.65 -6.52
N VAL A 199 -7.57 -15.49 -5.98
CA VAL A 199 -6.50 -14.67 -6.58
C VAL A 199 -5.17 -15.43 -6.61
N ALA A 200 -4.77 -16.04 -5.49
CA ALA A 200 -3.52 -16.80 -5.40
C ALA A 200 -3.50 -17.98 -6.39
N ASN A 201 -4.59 -18.75 -6.46
CA ASN A 201 -4.72 -19.87 -7.39
C ASN A 201 -4.56 -19.43 -8.86
N LYS A 202 -5.18 -18.31 -9.26
CA LYS A 202 -5.01 -17.76 -10.61
C LYS A 202 -3.61 -17.21 -10.83
N TYR A 203 -3.01 -16.55 -9.83
CA TYR A 203 -1.66 -16.01 -9.91
C TYR A 203 -0.60 -17.11 -10.07
N GLU A 204 -0.70 -18.20 -9.31
CA GLU A 204 0.24 -19.33 -9.35
C GLU A 204 0.21 -20.11 -10.66
N GLN A 205 -0.88 -20.01 -11.44
CA GLN A 205 -0.94 -20.53 -12.81
C GLN A 205 -0.11 -19.70 -13.80
N LEU A 206 0.18 -18.44 -13.48
CA LEU A 206 0.84 -17.48 -14.37
C LEU A 206 2.29 -17.18 -13.94
N TYR A 207 2.56 -17.14 -12.64
CA TYR A 207 3.85 -16.77 -12.07
C TYR A 207 4.29 -17.73 -10.97
N ASN A 208 5.60 -17.92 -10.86
CA ASN A 208 6.23 -18.78 -9.84
C ASN A 208 7.01 -18.00 -8.77
N PHE A 209 6.80 -16.68 -8.67
CA PHE A 209 7.53 -15.84 -7.72
C PHE A 209 6.66 -15.27 -6.60
N PRO A 210 7.21 -15.09 -5.38
CA PRO A 210 6.40 -14.80 -4.19
C PRO A 210 5.73 -13.43 -4.25
N ALA A 211 4.43 -13.35 -3.96
CA ALA A 211 3.78 -12.06 -3.71
C ALA A 211 4.31 -11.44 -2.41
N LEU A 212 4.66 -10.15 -2.45
CA LEU A 212 5.14 -9.42 -1.28
C LEU A 212 3.98 -8.70 -0.61
N SER A 213 3.88 -8.85 0.71
CA SER A 213 3.03 -8.02 1.55
C SER A 213 3.96 -7.11 2.37
N PRO A 214 4.18 -5.84 2.00
CA PRO A 214 4.92 -4.88 2.82
C PRO A 214 4.04 -4.35 3.97
N THR A 215 4.62 -3.59 4.90
CA THR A 215 3.85 -2.71 5.80
C THR A 215 3.49 -1.43 5.06
N MET A 216 2.48 -0.69 5.53
CA MET A 216 2.12 0.63 4.98
C MET A 216 3.32 1.59 4.97
N ASN A 217 4.15 1.55 6.02
CA ASN A 217 5.36 2.36 6.13
C ASN A 217 6.37 2.05 5.00
N ASN A 218 6.63 0.75 4.76
CA ASN A 218 7.56 0.33 3.71
C ASN A 218 7.00 0.66 2.32
N LEU A 219 5.69 0.49 2.12
CA LEU A 219 5.03 0.89 0.88
C LEU A 219 5.16 2.39 0.63
N ALA A 220 4.93 3.23 1.63
CA ALA A 220 5.09 4.68 1.52
C ALA A 220 6.51 5.08 1.08
N VAL A 221 7.53 4.47 1.68
CA VAL A 221 8.93 4.68 1.29
C VAL A 221 9.18 4.24 -0.15
N THR A 222 8.61 3.11 -0.60
CA THR A 222 8.68 2.66 -1.99
C THR A 222 8.08 3.68 -2.96
N LEU A 223 6.90 4.22 -2.63
CA LEU A 223 6.23 5.24 -3.44
C LEU A 223 7.05 6.53 -3.51
N GLN A 224 7.60 7.01 -2.40
CA GLN A 224 8.49 8.18 -2.38
C GLN A 224 9.76 7.95 -3.20
N ARG A 225 10.37 6.76 -3.13
CA ARG A 225 11.51 6.41 -3.97
C ARG A 225 11.13 6.46 -5.45
N ARG A 226 9.94 5.98 -5.83
CA ARG A 226 9.46 6.09 -7.21
C ARG A 226 9.22 7.54 -7.63
N MET A 227 8.64 8.37 -6.77
CA MET A 227 8.46 9.80 -7.04
C MET A 227 9.81 10.52 -7.24
N ASN A 228 10.79 10.25 -6.38
CA ASN A 228 12.14 10.81 -6.50
C ASN A 228 12.86 10.31 -7.76
N TYR A 229 12.69 9.04 -8.12
CA TYR A 229 13.18 8.48 -9.38
C TYR A 229 12.58 9.23 -10.58
N ASN A 230 11.26 9.40 -10.64
CA ASN A 230 10.60 10.11 -11.73
C ASN A 230 11.09 11.57 -11.83
N ALA A 231 11.33 12.23 -10.70
CA ALA A 231 11.79 13.62 -10.65
C ALA A 231 13.31 13.79 -10.85
N SER A 232 14.08 12.70 -10.89
CA SER A 232 15.55 12.73 -10.92
C SER A 232 16.14 13.25 -12.24
N GLY A 233 15.36 13.18 -13.32
CA GLY A 233 15.87 13.39 -14.67
C GLY A 233 16.94 12.36 -15.05
N VAL A 234 16.88 11.15 -14.47
CA VAL A 234 17.86 10.10 -14.75
C VAL A 234 17.90 9.78 -16.24
N VAL A 235 19.10 9.76 -16.80
CA VAL A 235 19.39 9.26 -18.15
C VAL A 235 20.34 8.08 -18.02
N ALA A 236 20.01 6.97 -18.68
CA ALA A 236 20.88 5.81 -18.78
C ALA A 236 21.41 5.69 -20.22
N THR A 237 22.73 5.76 -20.37
CA THR A 237 23.41 5.61 -21.67
C THR A 237 24.14 4.27 -21.68
N ARG A 238 23.84 3.42 -22.66
CA ARG A 238 24.64 2.23 -22.94
C ARG A 238 25.85 2.64 -23.77
N ASN A 239 27.04 2.40 -23.27
CA ASN A 239 28.27 2.73 -23.97
C ASN A 239 28.90 1.48 -24.61
N ALA A 240 30.01 1.70 -25.32
CA ALA A 240 30.92 0.63 -25.71
C ALA A 240 31.49 -0.13 -24.49
N ASN A 241 32.12 -1.28 -24.74
CA ASN A 241 32.78 -2.11 -23.73
C ASN A 241 31.87 -2.61 -22.59
N ASN A 242 30.59 -2.82 -22.88
CA ASN A 242 29.58 -3.29 -21.93
C ASN A 242 29.51 -2.43 -20.66
N THR A 243 29.53 -1.10 -20.80
CA THR A 243 29.30 -0.19 -19.67
C THR A 243 27.98 0.56 -19.83
N VAL A 244 27.43 1.00 -18.71
CA VAL A 244 26.24 1.86 -18.64
C VAL A 244 26.60 3.07 -17.81
N THR A 245 26.34 4.27 -18.34
CA THR A 245 26.46 5.52 -17.59
C THR A 245 25.07 5.98 -17.14
N LEU A 246 24.92 6.24 -15.85
CA LEU A 246 23.74 6.85 -15.26
C LEU A 246 24.08 8.29 -14.89
N THR A 247 23.26 9.25 -15.32
CA THR A 247 23.40 10.66 -14.94
C THR A 247 22.08 11.16 -14.38
N VAL A 248 22.12 11.94 -13.31
CA VAL A 248 20.92 12.52 -12.68
C VAL A 248 21.04 14.03 -12.52
N THR A 249 19.91 14.73 -12.61
CA THR A 249 19.82 16.15 -12.27
C THR A 249 19.49 16.36 -10.80
N LYS A 250 18.59 15.55 -10.23
CA LYS A 250 18.30 15.49 -8.80
C LYS A 250 18.70 14.14 -8.21
N GLY A 251 19.13 14.13 -6.96
CA GLY A 251 19.58 12.91 -6.29
C GLY A 251 18.46 11.88 -6.18
N ALA A 252 18.76 10.62 -6.48
CA ALA A 252 17.79 9.53 -6.46
C ALA A 252 18.46 8.15 -6.36
N ARG A 253 17.65 7.15 -5.98
CA ARG A 253 18.01 5.73 -5.98
C ARG A 253 17.48 5.09 -7.26
N ILE A 254 18.38 4.72 -8.16
CA ILE A 254 18.07 4.23 -9.51
C ILE A 254 18.10 2.70 -9.51
N PRO A 255 16.96 2.00 -9.76
CA PRO A 255 16.97 0.57 -10.00
C PRO A 255 17.55 0.24 -11.38
N VAL A 256 18.43 -0.75 -11.43
CA VAL A 256 19.06 -1.27 -12.65
C VAL A 256 19.00 -2.79 -12.64
N THR A 257 18.06 -3.35 -13.41
CA THR A 257 17.91 -4.80 -13.57
C THR A 257 19.04 -5.37 -14.41
N GLY A 258 19.57 -6.52 -14.01
CA GLY A 258 20.59 -7.25 -14.78
C GLY A 258 22.00 -6.67 -14.74
N LEU A 259 22.24 -5.62 -13.95
CA LEU A 259 23.61 -5.23 -13.59
C LEU A 259 24.13 -6.27 -12.58
N VAL A 260 25.19 -7.01 -12.90
CA VAL A 260 25.87 -7.96 -11.99
C VAL A 260 27.25 -7.38 -11.58
N ASN A 261 27.56 -7.35 -10.28
CA ASN A 261 28.77 -6.80 -9.62
C ASN A 261 29.17 -5.33 -9.85
N GLY A 262 28.51 -4.57 -10.73
CA GLY A 262 28.49 -3.10 -10.70
C GLY A 262 29.83 -2.41 -10.49
N GLY A 263 30.92 -2.96 -11.05
CA GLY A 263 32.25 -2.40 -10.91
C GLY A 263 32.21 -0.95 -11.39
N VAL A 264 32.36 -0.02 -10.45
CA VAL A 264 32.38 1.41 -10.75
C VAL A 264 33.62 1.66 -11.59
N VAL A 265 33.40 2.07 -12.85
CA VAL A 265 34.46 2.42 -13.79
C VAL A 265 34.91 3.85 -13.53
N SER A 266 33.94 4.76 -13.39
CA SER A 266 34.17 6.17 -13.09
C SER A 266 32.90 6.81 -12.51
N TYR A 267 33.04 7.94 -11.84
CA TYR A 267 31.93 8.76 -11.38
C TYR A 267 32.33 10.24 -11.30
N THR A 268 31.35 11.13 -11.30
CA THR A 268 31.52 12.57 -11.05
C THR A 268 30.74 12.97 -9.80
N GLY A 269 31.31 13.89 -9.01
CA GLY A 269 30.72 14.31 -7.73
C GLY A 269 30.94 13.29 -6.61
N ALA A 270 29.94 13.10 -5.77
CA ALA A 270 30.00 12.14 -4.66
C ALA A 270 30.01 10.69 -5.17
N ALA A 271 30.74 9.81 -4.48
CA ALA A 271 30.77 8.40 -4.79
C ALA A 271 29.35 7.78 -4.72
N PRO A 272 28.98 6.91 -5.67
CA PRO A 272 27.66 6.27 -5.68
C PRO A 272 27.54 5.27 -4.52
N VAL A 273 26.35 5.18 -3.92
CA VAL A 273 26.04 4.09 -2.99
C VAL A 273 25.31 2.99 -3.76
N ILE A 274 25.95 1.82 -3.85
CA ILE A 274 25.43 0.66 -4.58
C ILE A 274 24.96 -0.40 -3.58
N SER A 275 23.72 -0.86 -3.76
CA SER A 275 23.14 -1.99 -3.03
C SER A 275 22.45 -2.92 -4.01
N SER A 276 22.10 -4.14 -3.60
CA SER A 276 21.27 -5.01 -4.42
C SER A 276 20.32 -5.82 -3.57
N GLU A 277 19.22 -6.23 -4.17
CA GLU A 277 18.37 -7.29 -3.64
C GLU A 277 18.23 -8.41 -4.68
N THR A 278 17.83 -9.58 -4.20
CA THR A 278 17.44 -10.70 -5.06
C THR A 278 15.98 -10.99 -4.79
N TYR A 279 15.18 -11.00 -5.84
CA TYR A 279 13.77 -11.34 -5.81
C TYR A 279 13.48 -12.30 -6.95
N ALA A 280 12.82 -13.43 -6.67
CA ALA A 280 12.52 -14.43 -7.69
C ALA A 280 13.75 -14.96 -8.46
N GLY A 281 14.92 -15.01 -7.83
CA GLY A 281 16.18 -15.34 -8.50
C GLY A 281 16.72 -14.24 -9.44
N GLN A 282 16.01 -13.13 -9.58
CA GLN A 282 16.48 -11.95 -10.31
C GLN A 282 17.15 -10.96 -9.37
N ARG A 283 18.32 -10.47 -9.77
CA ARG A 283 19.05 -9.44 -9.02
C ARG A 283 18.67 -8.05 -9.51
N ILE A 284 18.25 -7.20 -8.58
CA ILE A 284 17.98 -5.78 -8.82
C ILE A 284 19.10 -5.00 -8.13
N THR A 285 19.93 -4.31 -8.93
CA THR A 285 20.95 -3.41 -8.38
C THR A 285 20.37 -2.02 -8.24
N TYR A 286 20.67 -1.36 -7.13
CA TYR A 286 20.24 -0.01 -6.85
C TYR A 286 21.44 0.90 -6.71
N VAL A 287 21.45 1.96 -7.52
CA VAL A 287 22.54 2.93 -7.59
C VAL A 287 22.02 4.27 -7.08
N THR A 288 22.52 4.71 -5.94
CA THR A 288 22.12 5.99 -5.34
C THR A 288 23.12 7.06 -5.73
N LEU A 289 22.62 8.12 -6.36
CA LEU A 289 23.42 9.25 -6.84
C LEU A 289 22.97 10.55 -6.17
N ALA A 290 23.93 11.43 -5.88
CA ALA A 290 23.66 12.81 -5.47
C ALA A 290 23.18 13.64 -6.67
N ALA A 291 22.60 14.82 -6.42
CA ALA A 291 22.18 15.73 -7.48
C ALA A 291 23.36 16.14 -8.37
N GLY A 292 23.15 16.14 -9.69
CA GLY A 292 24.19 16.45 -10.69
C GLY A 292 25.28 15.39 -10.86
N ALA A 293 25.21 14.26 -10.17
CA ALA A 293 26.22 13.21 -10.25
C ALA A 293 26.01 12.29 -11.46
N SER A 294 27.10 11.64 -11.88
CA SER A 294 27.11 10.58 -12.89
C SER A 294 27.96 9.40 -12.43
N VAL A 295 27.61 8.19 -12.87
CA VAL A 295 28.41 6.98 -12.65
C VAL A 295 28.41 6.10 -13.88
N THR A 296 29.58 5.57 -14.23
CA THR A 296 29.74 4.53 -15.25
C THR A 296 29.99 3.19 -14.58
N LEU A 297 29.17 2.20 -14.92
CA LEU A 297 29.15 0.87 -14.32
C LEU A 297 29.42 -0.17 -15.39
N LYS A 298 30.24 -1.18 -15.08
CA LYS A 298 30.41 -2.34 -15.97
C LYS A 298 29.21 -3.27 -15.86
N LYS A 299 28.57 -3.56 -16.99
CA LYS A 299 27.56 -4.60 -17.14
C LYS A 299 28.31 -5.93 -17.29
N LEU A 300 28.32 -6.74 -16.24
CA LEU A 300 28.68 -8.16 -16.37
C LEU A 300 27.54 -8.87 -17.12
#